data_AF-A0A9N9GH19-F1
#
_entry.id   AF-A0A9N9GH19-F1
#
_cell.length_a   1.000
_cell.length_b   1.000
_cell.length_c   1.000
_cell.angle_alpha   90.00
_cell.angle_beta   90.00
_cell.angle_gamma   90.00
#
_symmetry.space_group_name_H-M   'P 1'
#
loop_
_entity.id
_entity.type
_entity.pdbx_description
1 polymer ?
#
loop_
_entity_poly.entity_id
_entity_poly.type
_entity_poly.pdbx_seq_one_letter_code
_entity_poly.pdbx_strand_id
1 'polypeptide(L)'
;MAKSIRSKSKRRFRAIKRQNVFAPVEEARLQRLAAKQAKTSDNNNRMDYEAQTTTVEEDTQAVVMDVDAPKISTSTPKSKRHREKKKGKKKGMSKAKKKSLNVLVHFRR
;
A
#
# COMPACT_ATOMS: atom_id res chain seq x y z
N MET A 1 -30.56 -35.10 -5.64
CA MET A 1 -30.34 -33.72 -5.15
C MET A 1 -29.10 -33.11 -5.79
N ALA A 2 -29.20 -31.89 -6.30
CA ALA A 2 -28.02 -31.13 -6.74
C ALA A 2 -27.13 -30.78 -5.53
N LYS A 3 -25.83 -30.66 -5.77
CA LYS A 3 -24.86 -30.26 -4.73
C LYS A 3 -25.00 -28.76 -4.42
N SER A 4 -25.05 -28.41 -3.13
CA SER A 4 -25.02 -27.02 -2.66
C SER A 4 -23.77 -26.28 -3.16
N ILE A 5 -23.90 -24.97 -3.36
CA ILE A 5 -22.78 -24.07 -3.70
C ILE A 5 -21.62 -24.16 -2.70
N ARG A 6 -21.93 -24.43 -1.42
CA ARG A 6 -20.96 -24.51 -0.33
C ARG A 6 -20.31 -25.89 -0.18
N SER A 7 -20.76 -26.88 -0.97
CA SER A 7 -20.25 -28.25 -0.90
C SER A 7 -18.74 -28.31 -1.15
N LYS A 8 -18.03 -29.17 -0.41
CA LYS A 8 -16.56 -29.27 -0.45
C LYS A 8 -16.05 -29.62 -1.85
N SER A 9 -16.72 -30.54 -2.55
CA SER A 9 -16.35 -30.96 -3.91
C SER A 9 -16.45 -29.81 -4.92
N LYS A 10 -17.56 -29.04 -4.93
CA LYS A 10 -17.71 -27.90 -5.84
C LYS A 10 -16.72 -26.77 -5.51
N ARG A 11 -16.40 -26.55 -4.23
CA ARG A 11 -15.39 -25.56 -3.82
C ARG A 11 -13.98 -25.94 -4.29
N ARG A 12 -13.57 -27.19 -4.07
CA ARG A 12 -12.26 -27.71 -4.51
C ARG A 12 -12.11 -27.60 -6.03
N PHE A 13 -13.11 -28.02 -6.78
CA PHE A 13 -13.11 -27.89 -8.24
C PHE A 13 -12.97 -26.43 -8.72
N ARG A 14 -13.65 -25.49 -8.07
CA ARG A 14 -13.49 -24.06 -8.37
C ARG A 14 -12.09 -23.55 -8.05
N ALA A 15 -11.45 -24.01 -6.97
CA ALA A 15 -10.07 -23.64 -6.65
C ALA A 15 -9.10 -24.10 -7.75
N ILE A 16 -9.24 -25.35 -8.21
CA ILE A 16 -8.43 -25.90 -9.31
C ILE A 16 -8.62 -25.07 -10.59
N LYS A 17 -9.86 -24.73 -10.94
CA LYS A 17 -10.14 -23.87 -12.12
C LYS A 17 -9.53 -22.48 -12.00
N ARG A 18 -9.58 -21.87 -10.81
CA ARG A 18 -8.96 -20.56 -10.57
C ARG A 18 -7.47 -20.60 -10.82
N GLN A 19 -6.78 -21.60 -10.31
CA GLN A 19 -5.33 -21.74 -10.46
C GLN A 19 -4.94 -22.07 -11.91
N ASN A 20 -5.62 -23.02 -12.54
CA ASN A 20 -5.13 -23.58 -13.80
C ASN A 20 -5.65 -22.84 -15.04
N VAL A 21 -6.84 -22.25 -14.97
CA VAL A 21 -7.51 -21.66 -16.14
C VAL A 21 -7.57 -20.14 -16.05
N PHE A 22 -7.95 -19.60 -14.88
CA PHE A 22 -8.22 -18.17 -14.76
C PHE A 22 -6.99 -17.34 -14.37
N ALA A 23 -6.18 -17.81 -13.42
CA ALA A 23 -4.97 -17.12 -12.97
C ALA A 23 -4.00 -16.75 -14.11
N PRO A 24 -3.61 -17.64 -15.04
CA PRO A 24 -2.66 -17.27 -16.10
C PRO A 24 -3.21 -16.15 -17.02
N VAL A 25 -4.52 -16.14 -17.26
CA VAL A 25 -5.17 -15.11 -18.08
C VAL A 25 -5.20 -13.77 -17.36
N GLU A 26 -5.50 -13.78 -16.06
CA GLU A 26 -5.50 -12.59 -15.21
C GLU A 26 -4.10 -11.99 -15.10
N GLU A 27 -3.08 -12.83 -14.88
CA GLU A 27 -1.68 -12.42 -14.82
C GLU A 27 -1.21 -11.80 -16.14
N ALA A 28 -1.50 -12.44 -17.28
CA ALA A 28 -1.17 -11.89 -18.60
C ALA A 28 -1.88 -10.55 -18.88
N ARG A 29 -3.09 -10.34 -18.34
CA ARG A 29 -3.77 -9.04 -18.42
C ARG A 29 -3.08 -7.99 -17.56
N LEU A 30 -2.69 -8.34 -16.33
CA LEU A 30 -1.97 -7.45 -15.43
C LEU A 30 -0.61 -7.03 -16.01
N GLN A 31 0.15 -7.96 -16.58
CA GLN A 31 1.42 -7.66 -17.27
C GLN A 31 1.21 -6.69 -18.43
N ARG A 32 0.18 -6.90 -19.25
CA ARG A 32 -0.15 -5.97 -20.36
C ARG A 32 -0.51 -4.57 -19.86
N LEU A 33 -1.26 -4.47 -18.77
CA LEU A 33 -1.61 -3.18 -18.17
C LEU A 33 -0.37 -2.48 -17.57
N ALA A 34 0.47 -3.22 -16.86
CA ALA A 34 1.73 -2.69 -16.33
C ALA A 34 2.65 -2.17 -17.46
N ALA A 35 2.78 -2.92 -18.55
CA ALA A 35 3.55 -2.49 -19.71
C ALA A 35 2.98 -1.23 -20.38
N LYS A 36 1.65 -1.08 -20.43
CA LYS A 36 1.01 0.15 -20.92
C LYS A 36 1.28 1.33 -19.98
N GLN A 37 1.20 1.11 -18.68
CA GLN A 37 1.48 2.14 -17.68
C GLN A 37 2.93 2.62 -17.73
N ALA A 38 3.90 1.71 -17.89
CA ALA A 38 5.31 2.05 -18.06
C ALA A 38 5.55 2.91 -19.32
N LYS A 39 4.94 2.53 -20.46
CA LYS A 39 5.03 3.32 -21.69
C LYS A 39 4.44 4.73 -21.52
N THR A 40 3.33 4.86 -20.80
CA THR A 40 2.75 6.19 -20.54
C THR A 40 3.59 7.03 -19.59
N SER A 41 4.25 6.44 -18.58
CA SER A 41 5.18 7.21 -17.73
C SER A 41 6.41 7.65 -18.50
N ASP A 42 6.94 6.81 -19.38
CA ASP A 42 8.09 7.16 -20.22
C ASP A 42 7.73 8.28 -21.22
N ASN A 43 6.53 8.23 -21.80
CA ASN A 43 6.04 9.27 -22.70
C ASN A 43 5.70 10.58 -21.98
N ASN A 44 5.17 10.53 -20.75
CA ASN A 44 4.94 11.75 -19.98
C ASN A 44 6.27 12.45 -19.68
N ASN A 45 7.29 11.71 -19.24
CA ASN A 45 8.63 12.27 -19.06
C ASN A 45 9.19 12.80 -20.39
N ARG A 46 9.03 12.08 -21.51
CA ARG A 46 9.57 12.50 -22.81
C ARG A 46 8.87 13.74 -23.40
N MET A 47 7.56 13.87 -23.21
CA MET A 47 6.81 15.07 -23.63
C MET A 47 7.14 16.29 -22.75
N ASP A 48 7.50 16.09 -21.48
CA ASP A 48 8.01 17.17 -20.62
C ASP A 48 9.45 17.60 -21.01
N TYR A 49 10.27 16.69 -21.54
CA TYR A 49 11.63 17.00 -22.03
C TYR A 49 11.63 17.71 -23.40
N GLU A 50 10.78 17.33 -24.37
CA GLU A 50 10.76 18.01 -25.68
C GLU A 50 10.10 19.39 -25.65
N ALA A 51 9.26 19.68 -24.66
CA ALA A 51 8.78 21.03 -24.39
C ALA A 51 9.84 21.95 -23.74
N GLN A 52 10.95 21.40 -23.24
CA GLN A 52 12.08 22.16 -22.68
C GLN A 52 13.25 22.32 -23.67
N THR A 53 13.41 21.45 -24.68
CA THR A 53 14.53 21.55 -25.62
C THR A 53 14.32 22.55 -26.75
N THR A 54 13.09 23.00 -27.01
CA THR A 54 12.82 24.06 -28.02
C THR A 54 12.89 25.49 -27.47
N THR A 55 13.20 25.68 -26.19
CA THR A 55 13.22 27.00 -25.53
C THR A 55 14.54 27.31 -24.81
N VAL A 56 15.61 26.52 -24.99
CA VAL A 56 16.86 26.65 -24.21
C VAL A 56 18.14 26.59 -25.07
N GLU A 57 18.08 26.89 -26.36
CA GLU A 57 19.29 26.97 -27.22
C GLU A 57 19.76 28.41 -27.50
N GLU A 58 19.23 29.43 -26.79
CA GLU A 58 19.64 30.84 -26.99
C GLU A 58 20.13 31.60 -25.75
N ASP A 59 20.36 30.99 -24.59
CA ASP A 59 20.95 31.72 -23.46
C ASP A 59 22.11 30.97 -22.80
N THR A 60 23.31 31.41 -23.19
CA THR A 60 24.55 31.21 -22.46
C THR A 60 24.45 31.75 -21.03
N GLN A 61 24.87 30.95 -20.04
CA GLN A 61 25.70 31.30 -18.86
C GLN A 61 25.28 30.59 -17.57
N ALA A 62 26.24 29.81 -17.06
CA ALA A 62 26.56 29.57 -15.65
C ALA A 62 25.51 29.92 -14.59
N VAL A 63 24.97 28.89 -13.90
CA VAL A 63 25.04 28.78 -12.43
C VAL A 63 24.99 27.28 -12.05
N VAL A 64 26.08 26.81 -11.44
CA VAL A 64 26.11 25.59 -10.62
C VAL A 64 25.24 25.85 -9.38
N MET A 65 24.13 25.14 -9.23
CA MET A 65 23.34 25.13 -7.98
C MET A 65 23.29 23.71 -7.43
N ASP A 66 24.35 23.35 -6.70
CA ASP A 66 24.30 22.25 -5.74
C ASP A 66 23.67 22.80 -4.46
N VAL A 67 22.33 22.77 -4.43
CA VAL A 67 21.55 23.17 -3.26
C VAL A 67 21.34 21.91 -2.44
N ASP A 68 22.05 21.80 -1.31
CA ASP A 68 21.75 20.85 -0.24
C ASP A 68 20.28 21.03 0.17
N ALA A 69 19.42 20.17 -0.36
CA ALA A 69 18.01 20.18 -0.03
C ALA A 69 17.88 19.97 1.49
N PRO A 70 17.23 20.88 2.24
CA PRO A 70 17.08 20.69 3.67
C PRO A 70 16.40 19.35 3.90
N LYS A 71 16.96 18.52 4.79
CA LYS A 71 16.40 17.20 5.13
C LYS A 71 15.01 17.38 5.74
N ILE A 72 13.99 17.38 4.89
CA ILE A 72 12.59 17.54 5.29
C ILE A 72 12.26 16.35 6.20
N SER A 73 12.10 16.61 7.50
CA SER A 73 11.64 15.60 8.45
C SER A 73 10.20 15.25 8.12
N THR A 74 9.99 14.08 7.52
CA THR A 74 8.65 13.54 7.19
C THR A 74 7.86 13.14 8.43
N SER A 75 8.43 13.30 9.63
CA SER A 75 7.74 13.12 10.91
C SER A 75 6.97 14.39 11.29
N THR A 76 5.97 14.76 10.49
CA THR A 76 4.98 15.73 10.97
C THR A 76 4.18 15.13 12.14
N PRO A 77 3.82 15.93 13.16
CA PRO A 77 3.02 15.42 14.27
C PRO A 77 1.67 14.92 13.76
N LYS A 78 1.46 13.59 13.82
CA LYS A 78 0.16 12.98 13.49
C LYS A 78 -0.95 13.68 14.29
N SER A 79 -2.06 13.98 13.61
CA SER A 79 -3.18 14.79 14.10
C SER A 79 -3.59 14.50 15.56
N LYS A 80 -4.16 15.51 16.25
CA LYS A 80 -4.59 15.43 17.66
C LYS A 80 -5.37 14.13 17.95
N ARG A 81 -6.23 13.72 17.02
CA ARG A 81 -7.04 12.48 17.07
C ARG A 81 -6.19 11.20 17.16
N HIS A 82 -5.07 11.12 16.45
CA HIS A 82 -4.18 9.95 16.49
C HIS A 82 -3.42 9.87 17.84
N ARG A 83 -3.04 11.03 18.39
CA ARG A 83 -2.41 11.12 19.72
C ARG A 83 -3.36 10.66 20.83
N GLU A 84 -4.61 11.12 20.79
CA GLU A 84 -5.65 10.73 21.75
C GLU A 84 -6.00 9.25 21.64
N LYS A 85 -6.14 8.71 20.43
CA LYS A 85 -6.40 7.28 20.21
C LYS A 85 -5.29 6.40 20.79
N LYS A 86 -4.01 6.80 20.64
CA LYS A 86 -2.88 6.09 21.27
C LYS A 86 -2.90 6.19 22.80
N LYS A 87 -3.18 7.37 23.38
CA LYS A 87 -3.32 7.54 24.83
C LYS A 87 -4.48 6.69 25.39
N GLY A 88 -5.63 6.67 24.70
CA GLY A 88 -6.80 5.87 25.07
C GLY A 88 -6.53 4.37 25.04
N LYS A 89 -5.84 3.87 23.98
CA LYS A 89 -5.44 2.45 23.88
C LYS A 89 -4.49 2.04 25.02
N LYS A 90 -3.51 2.87 25.37
CA LYS A 90 -2.60 2.60 26.50
C LYS A 90 -3.36 2.52 27.84
N LYS A 91 -4.36 3.39 28.07
CA LYS A 91 -5.22 3.35 29.27
C LYS A 91 -6.16 2.13 29.30
N GLY A 92 -6.65 1.67 28.15
CA GLY A 92 -7.52 0.48 28.07
C GLY A 92 -6.78 -0.83 28.36
N MET A 93 -5.54 -0.95 27.89
CA MET A 93 -4.73 -2.17 28.07
C MET A 93 -4.29 -2.40 29.52
N SER A 94 -4.04 -1.34 30.30
CA SER A 94 -3.71 -1.48 31.72
C SER A 94 -4.90 -1.93 32.57
N LYS A 95 -6.13 -1.55 32.20
CA LYS A 95 -7.36 -2.01 32.87
C LYS A 95 -7.66 -3.48 32.55
N ALA A 96 -7.42 -3.92 31.32
CA ALA A 96 -7.63 -5.32 30.92
C ALA A 96 -6.68 -6.28 31.66
N LYS A 97 -5.40 -5.91 31.81
CA LYS A 97 -4.41 -6.71 32.57
C LYS A 97 -4.77 -6.85 34.06
N LYS A 98 -5.34 -5.80 34.67
CA LYS A 98 -5.80 -5.87 36.07
C LYS A 98 -6.99 -6.82 36.26
N LYS A 99 -7.91 -6.87 35.27
CA LYS A 99 -9.05 -7.79 35.31
C LYS A 99 -8.64 -9.26 35.14
N SER A 100 -7.71 -9.56 34.24
CA SER A 100 -7.23 -10.93 34.04
C SER A 100 -6.46 -11.48 35.25
N LEU A 101 -5.73 -10.62 35.98
CA LEU A 101 -5.05 -11.00 37.22
C LEU A 101 -6.03 -11.32 38.35
N ASN A 102 -7.12 -10.54 38.52
CA ASN A 102 -8.12 -10.81 39.56
C ASN A 102 -8.91 -12.10 39.33
N VAL A 103 -9.21 -12.45 38.06
CA VAL A 103 -9.91 -13.71 37.74
C VAL A 103 -9.03 -14.93 38.07
N LEU A 104 -7.71 -14.84 37.83
CA LEU A 104 -6.78 -15.93 38.11
C LEU A 104 -6.60 -16.20 39.62
N VAL A 105 -6.74 -15.17 40.46
CA VAL A 105 -6.64 -15.29 41.93
C VAL A 105 -7.90 -15.93 42.53
N HIS A 106 -9.08 -15.72 41.95
CA HIS A 106 -10.34 -16.28 42.45
C HIS A 106 -10.56 -17.75 42.06
N PHE A 107 -9.90 -18.23 41.01
CA PHE A 107 -9.98 -19.63 40.55
C PHE A 107 -8.92 -20.55 41.20
N ARG A 108 -8.12 -20.04 42.13
CA ARG A 108 -7.00 -20.76 42.78
C ARG A 108 -7.19 -21.00 44.28
N ARG A 109 -8.42 -20.90 44.78
CA ARG A 109 -8.80 -21.25 46.15
C ARG A 109 -9.66 -22.49 46.16
#